data_AF-A0A8B7E4W1-F1
#
_entry.id   AF-A0A8B7E4W1-F1
#
_cell.length_a   1.000
_cell.length_b   1.000
_cell.length_c   1.000
_cell.angle_alpha   90.00
_cell.angle_beta   90.00
_cell.angle_gamma   90.00
#
_symmetry.space_group_name_H-M   'P 1'
#
loop_
_entity.id
_entity.type
_entity.pdbx_description
1 polymer ?
#
loop_
_entity_poly.entity_id
_entity_poly.type
_entity_poly.pdbx_seq_one_letter_code
_entity_poly.pdbx_strand_id
1 'polypeptide(L)'
;IGRGICIAMLKAGAQVFALSRTQSDLDSLHQEYSEVVTICVDLDDMEKVKEKLKIIPDDITLLVNNAGVAKLQHFLDITEEAYDSIMNINLKSMVFISQ
;
A
#
# COMPACT_ATOMS: atom_id res chain seq x y z
N ILE A 1 -7.85 8.11 -0.37
CA ILE A 1 -8.51 7.30 0.68
C ILE A 1 -7.47 6.82 1.70
N GLY A 2 -6.46 6.04 1.32
CA GLY A 2 -5.40 5.54 2.22
C GLY A 2 -4.80 6.56 3.20
N ARG A 3 -4.35 7.74 2.72
CA ARG A 3 -3.83 8.81 3.61
C ARG A 3 -4.84 9.22 4.69
N GLY A 4 -6.11 9.39 4.31
CA GLY A 4 -7.18 9.77 5.25
C GLY A 4 -7.44 8.71 6.31
N ILE A 5 -7.38 7.43 5.93
CA ILE A 5 -7.48 6.30 6.87
C ILE A 5 -6.30 6.32 7.85
N CYS A 6 -5.07 6.52 7.36
CA CYS A 6 -3.88 6.63 8.22
C CYS A 6 -4.07 7.75 9.25
N ILE A 7 -4.45 8.95 8.81
CA ILE A 7 -4.70 10.10 9.68
C ILE A 7 -5.80 9.80 10.71
N ALA A 8 -6.90 9.16 10.31
CA ALA A 8 -7.98 8.81 11.22
C ALA A 8 -7.54 7.81 12.30
N MET A 9 -6.76 6.79 11.91
CA MET A 9 -6.23 5.78 12.83
C MET A 9 -5.19 6.37 13.80
N LEU A 10 -4.29 7.23 13.30
CA LEU A 10 -3.33 7.97 14.11
C LEU A 10 -4.04 8.83 15.16
N LYS A 11 -5.06 9.60 14.76
CA LYS A 11 -5.89 10.41 15.68
C LYS A 11 -6.66 9.58 16.69
N ALA A 12 -6.95 8.31 16.37
CA ALA A 12 -7.56 7.36 17.29
C ALA A 12 -6.53 6.69 18.24
N GLY A 13 -5.24 7.03 18.14
CA GLY A 13 -4.18 6.50 19.00
C GLY A 13 -3.59 5.17 18.53
N ALA A 14 -3.87 4.75 17.29
CA ALA A 14 -3.27 3.54 16.73
C ALA A 14 -1.82 3.78 16.29
N GLN A 15 -0.97 2.77 16.43
CA GLN A 15 0.29 2.71 15.71
C GLN A 15 0.02 2.38 14.24
N VAL A 16 0.49 3.21 13.33
CA VAL A 16 0.20 3.07 11.89
C VAL A 16 1.48 2.86 11.10
N PHE A 17 1.47 1.80 10.29
CA PHE A 17 2.47 1.52 9.26
C PHE A 17 1.87 1.89 7.89
N ALA A 18 2.37 2.95 7.27
CA ALA A 18 1.86 3.47 6.02
C ALA A 18 2.75 3.05 4.85
N LEU A 19 2.18 2.28 3.92
CA LEU A 19 2.86 1.84 2.69
C LEU A 19 2.39 2.68 1.50
N SER A 20 3.34 3.11 0.67
CA SER A 20 3.06 3.76 -0.62
C SER A 20 4.24 3.59 -1.58
N ARG A 21 3.98 3.69 -2.87
CA ARG A 21 5.04 3.70 -3.90
C ARG A 21 5.77 5.05 -3.99
N THR A 22 5.11 6.14 -3.58
CA THR A 22 5.64 7.51 -3.73
C THR A 22 6.25 7.99 -2.42
N GLN A 23 7.57 8.22 -2.39
CA GLN A 23 8.28 8.67 -1.18
C GLN A 23 7.78 10.04 -0.67
N SER A 24 7.53 11.01 -1.55
CA SER A 24 7.07 12.34 -1.14
C SER A 24 5.70 12.34 -0.44
N ASP A 25 4.81 11.41 -0.82
CA ASP A 25 3.50 11.25 -0.17
C ASP A 25 3.66 10.73 1.27
N LEU A 26 4.67 9.88 1.49
CA LEU A 26 5.03 9.35 2.80
C LEU A 26 5.74 10.40 3.65
N ASP A 27 6.70 11.11 3.08
CA ASP A 27 7.45 12.17 3.77
C ASP A 27 6.50 13.26 4.30
N SER A 28 5.56 13.70 3.45
CA SER A 28 4.54 14.67 3.85
C SER A 28 3.59 14.13 4.93
N LEU A 29 3.31 12.82 4.97
CA LEU A 29 2.50 12.24 6.04
C LEU A 29 3.29 12.20 7.36
N HIS A 30 4.55 11.81 7.30
CA HIS A 30 5.43 11.74 8.46
C HIS A 30 5.76 13.11 9.04
N GLN A 31 5.89 14.14 8.20
CA GLN A 31 6.04 15.53 8.68
C GLN A 31 4.82 16.02 9.46
N GLU A 32 3.61 15.62 9.07
CA GLU A 32 2.38 15.97 9.79
C GLU A 32 2.16 15.09 11.04
N TYR A 33 2.61 13.84 11.02
CA TYR A 33 2.43 12.85 12.10
C TYR A 33 3.70 12.02 12.26
N SER A 34 4.62 12.47 13.12
CA SER A 34 5.96 11.86 13.28
C SER A 34 5.94 10.42 13.81
N GLU A 35 4.85 9.99 14.44
CA GLU A 35 4.69 8.64 14.96
C GLU A 35 4.36 7.58 13.88
N VAL A 36 3.97 8.01 12.67
CA VAL A 36 3.70 7.07 11.57
C VAL A 36 4.99 6.45 11.06
N VAL A 37 5.00 5.12 10.93
CA VAL A 37 6.11 4.41 10.29
C VAL A 37 5.81 4.31 8.80
N THR A 38 6.63 4.95 7.98
CA THR A 38 6.43 4.95 6.52
C THR A 38 7.31 3.93 5.82
N ILE A 39 6.75 3.21 4.85
CA ILE A 39 7.46 2.19 4.08
C ILE A 39 7.23 2.47 2.58
N CYS A 40 8.28 2.94 1.90
CA CYS A 40 8.23 3.15 0.46
C CYS A 40 8.53 1.86 -0.28
N VAL A 41 7.54 1.36 -1.02
CA VAL A 41 7.65 0.11 -1.77
C VAL A 41 6.64 0.05 -2.92
N ASP A 42 7.04 -0.52 -4.05
CA ASP A 42 6.11 -0.87 -5.13
C ASP A 42 5.49 -2.23 -4.84
N LEU A 43 4.16 -2.29 -4.78
CA LEU A 43 3.45 -3.52 -4.47
C LEU A 43 3.44 -4.54 -5.62
N ASP A 44 3.91 -4.15 -6.82
CA ASP A 44 4.13 -5.08 -7.93
C ASP A 44 5.38 -5.96 -7.70
N ASP A 45 6.33 -5.49 -6.87
CA ASP A 45 7.58 -6.19 -6.56
C ASP A 45 7.46 -6.95 -5.24
N MET A 46 6.87 -8.14 -5.30
CA MET A 46 6.56 -8.92 -4.10
C MET A 46 7.78 -9.35 -3.28
N GLU A 47 8.96 -9.49 -3.91
CA GLU A 47 10.18 -9.83 -3.18
C GLU A 47 10.64 -8.65 -2.33
N LYS A 48 10.62 -7.43 -2.90
CA LYS A 48 10.88 -6.21 -2.11
C LYS A 48 9.82 -5.97 -1.04
N VAL A 49 8.55 -6.24 -1.32
CA VAL A 49 7.48 -6.15 -0.32
C VAL A 49 7.79 -7.06 0.87
N LYS A 50 8.07 -8.35 0.64
CA LYS A 50 8.44 -9.28 1.71
C LYS A 50 9.66 -8.82 2.51
N GLU A 51 10.67 -8.25 1.84
CA GLU A 51 11.84 -7.71 2.51
C GLU A 51 11.47 -6.53 3.43
N LYS A 52 10.72 -5.56 2.91
CA LYS A 52 10.34 -4.35 3.64
C LYS A 52 9.35 -4.61 4.78
N LEU A 53 8.47 -5.59 4.64
CA LEU A 53 7.50 -5.94 5.68
C LEU A 53 8.14 -6.55 6.94
N LYS A 54 9.39 -7.01 6.88
CA LYS A 54 10.11 -7.55 8.06
C LYS A 54 10.29 -6.57 9.22
N ILE A 55 10.11 -5.27 8.97
CA ILE A 55 10.18 -4.25 10.02
C ILE A 55 8.86 -4.12 10.80
N ILE A 56 7.78 -4.70 10.27
CA ILE A 56 6.46 -4.66 10.89
C ILE A 56 6.38 -5.78 11.94
N PRO A 57 5.87 -5.50 13.15
CA PRO A 57 5.63 -6.53 14.16
C PRO A 57 4.66 -7.63 13.69
N ASP A 58 4.80 -8.84 14.24
CA ASP A 58 3.93 -9.99 13.91
C ASP A 58 2.52 -9.88 14.51
N ASP A 59 2.26 -8.91 15.40
CA ASP A 59 1.01 -8.73 16.14
C ASP A 59 0.08 -7.66 15.54
N ILE A 60 0.13 -7.46 14.22
CA ILE A 60 -0.80 -6.56 13.51
C ILE A 60 -2.25 -7.02 13.72
N THR A 61 -3.07 -6.10 14.24
CA THR A 61 -4.48 -6.35 14.54
C THR A 61 -5.43 -5.91 13.43
N LEU A 62 -4.98 -5.00 12.55
CA LEU A 62 -5.77 -4.41 11.48
C LEU A 62 -4.93 -4.23 10.21
N LEU A 63 -5.46 -4.70 9.08
CA LEU A 63 -4.88 -4.51 7.75
C LEU A 63 -5.88 -3.80 6.84
N VAL A 64 -5.42 -2.76 6.13
CA VAL A 64 -6.22 -2.04 5.14
C VAL A 64 -5.54 -2.13 3.78
N ASN A 65 -6.01 -3.04 2.93
CA ASN A 65 -5.61 -3.12 1.52
C ASN A 65 -6.30 -2.01 0.71
N ASN A 66 -5.71 -0.83 0.67
CA ASN A 66 -6.23 0.33 -0.09
C ASN A 66 -5.51 0.58 -1.42
N ALA A 67 -4.27 0.11 -1.58
CA ALA A 67 -3.51 0.37 -2.81
C ALA A 67 -4.24 -0.19 -4.03
N GLY A 68 -4.29 0.58 -5.11
CA GLY A 68 -5.00 0.19 -6.31
C GLY A 68 -4.65 1.09 -7.49
N VAL A 69 -4.72 0.51 -8.68
CA VAL A 69 -4.54 1.21 -9.96
C VAL A 69 -5.74 0.94 -10.88
N ALA A 70 -6.01 1.89 -11.76
CA ALA A 70 -6.99 1.73 -12.82
C ALA A 70 -6.35 2.12 -14.16
N LYS A 71 -6.42 1.22 -15.14
CA LYS A 71 -6.08 1.50 -16.54
C LYS A 71 -7.35 1.31 -17.36
N LEU A 72 -7.92 2.41 -17.84
CA LEU A 72 -9.20 2.42 -18.53
C LEU A 72 -8.97 2.20 -20.03
N GLN A 73 -9.53 1.12 -20.57
CA GLN A 73 -9.46 0.74 -21.98
C GLN A 73 -10.80 0.16 -22.41
N HIS A 74 -11.11 0.23 -23.71
CA HIS A 74 -12.24 -0.51 -24.25
C HIS A 74 -11.94 -2.01 -24.18
N PHE A 75 -13.00 -2.83 -24.08
CA PHE A 75 -12.86 -4.26 -23.82
C PHE A 75 -11.92 -4.99 -24.81
N LEU A 76 -11.98 -4.64 -26.10
CA LEU A 76 -11.15 -5.26 -27.14
C LEU A 76 -9.74 -4.67 -27.25
N ASP A 77 -9.46 -3.57 -26.54
CA ASP A 77 -8.17 -2.85 -26.56
C ASP A 77 -7.35 -3.09 -25.28
N ILE A 78 -7.83 -3.96 -24.37
CA ILE A 78 -7.10 -4.31 -23.15
C ILE A 78 -5.80 -5.00 -23.55
N THR A 79 -4.67 -4.46 -23.09
CA THR A 79 -3.36 -5.10 -23.29
C THR A 79 -3.01 -5.99 -22.10
N GLU A 80 -2.17 -7.00 -22.32
CA GLU A 80 -1.69 -7.87 -21.25
C GLU A 80 -0.97 -7.07 -20.16
N GLU A 81 -0.15 -6.07 -20.52
CA GLU A 81 0.57 -5.24 -19.56
C GLU A 81 -0.37 -4.35 -18.73
N ALA A 82 -1.51 -3.97 -19.29
CA ALA A 82 -2.53 -3.24 -18.55
C ALA A 82 -3.26 -4.16 -17.57
N TYR A 83 -3.66 -5.35 -18.03
CA TYR A 83 -4.28 -6.38 -17.22
C TYR A 83 -3.37 -6.80 -16.06
N ASP A 84 -2.12 -7.17 -16.34
CA ASP A 84 -1.15 -7.62 -15.34
C ASP A 84 -0.87 -6.53 -14.30
N SER A 85 -0.72 -5.27 -14.73
CA SER A 85 -0.52 -4.16 -13.79
C SER A 85 -1.72 -3.97 -12.85
N ILE A 86 -2.95 -4.14 -13.34
CA ILE A 86 -4.15 -4.08 -12.50
C ILE A 86 -4.19 -5.29 -11.56
N MET A 87 -3.99 -6.50 -12.07
CA MET A 87 -4.14 -7.73 -11.29
C MET A 87 -3.04 -7.88 -10.24
N ASN A 88 -1.81 -7.46 -10.56
CA ASN A 88 -0.70 -7.52 -9.62
C ASN A 88 -0.90 -6.60 -8.42
N ILE A 89 -1.39 -5.38 -8.64
CA ILE A 89 -1.61 -4.40 -7.55
C ILE A 89 -2.97 -4.62 -6.86
N ASN A 90 -4.04 -4.82 -7.60
CA ASN A 90 -5.38 -4.80 -7.01
C ASN A 90 -5.78 -6.15 -6.40
N LEU A 91 -5.16 -7.25 -6.83
CA LEU A 91 -5.49 -8.60 -6.33
C LEU A 91 -4.29 -9.31 -5.73
N LYS A 92 -3.21 -9.53 -6.50
CA LYS A 92 -2.06 -10.31 -6.05
C LYS A 92 -1.44 -9.72 -4.78
N SER A 93 -1.12 -8.43 -4.76
CA SER A 93 -0.51 -7.83 -3.56
C SER A 93 -1.44 -7.87 -2.35
N MET A 94 -2.74 -7.64 -2.55
CA MET A 94 -3.73 -7.78 -1.46
C MET A 94 -3.73 -9.19 -0.87
N VAL A 95 -3.74 -10.23 -1.71
CA VAL A 95 -3.69 -11.63 -1.25
C VAL A 95 -2.41 -11.91 -0.47
N PHE A 96 -1.23 -11.58 -1.04
CA PHE A 96 0.05 -11.96 -0.44
C PHE A 96 0.49 -11.08 0.75
N ILE A 97 -0.05 -9.87 0.89
CA ILE A 97 0.16 -9.05 2.10
C ILE A 97 -0.76 -9.54 3.24
N SER A 98 -1.90 -10.14 2.92
CA SER A 98 -2.86 -10.62 3.93
C SER A 98 -2.59 -12.06 4.40
N GLN A 99 -1.67 -12.78 3.75
CA GLN A 99 -1.31 -14.17 4.04
C GLN A 99 -0.27 -14.25 5.16
#